data_AF-C6T4S1-F1
#
_entry.id   AF-C6T4S1-F1
#
_cell.length_a   1.000
_cell.length_b   1.000
_cell.length_c   1.000
_cell.angle_alpha   90.00
_cell.angle_beta   90.00
_cell.angle_gamma   90.00
#
_symmetry.space_group_name_H-M   'P 1'
#
loop_
_entity.id
_entity.type
_entity.pdbx_description
1 polymer ?
#
loop_
_entity_poly.entity_id
_entity_poly.type
_entity_poly.pdbx_seq_one_letter_code
_entity_poly.pdbx_strand_id
1 'polypeptide(L)'
;MAPTLIPSDLTEFVMLQGNGVKGLSEMGLKSLPSQYVQPLEERVINVVPQESIPIIDMSNWDDPKVQDAICDAAEKWGFFQIINHGVPLEVLDSVKDATYRFYGLPPKEKVKYTKENSSTKHVRYGSSFSPEAEKALEWKDYLSLFYVSEDEAAATWPPACRNEALEYMKRSEILIKQLLNVLMKRLNVSEIDETNESLFMGSKRINLNYYPVCPNHDLTVAIGRHSDVSTLTVLLQDETGGLYVRAPNH
;
A
#
# COMPACT_ATOMS: atom_id res chain seq x y z
N MET A 1 -22.23 22.86 -20.19
CA MET A 1 -21.21 21.80 -20.13
C MET A 1 -21.86 20.53 -20.64
N ALA A 2 -21.30 19.89 -21.67
CA ALA A 2 -21.79 18.58 -22.12
C ALA A 2 -21.65 17.57 -20.97
N PRO A 3 -22.60 16.65 -20.77
CA PRO A 3 -22.44 15.59 -19.80
C PRO A 3 -21.20 14.77 -20.18
N THR A 4 -20.21 14.69 -19.28
CA THR A 4 -19.05 13.81 -19.51
C THR A 4 -19.57 12.38 -19.52
N LEU A 5 -19.56 11.77 -20.70
CA LEU A 5 -20.03 10.40 -20.87
C LEU A 5 -18.99 9.45 -20.27
N ILE A 6 -19.45 8.57 -19.39
CA ILE A 6 -18.67 7.43 -18.91
C ILE A 6 -18.27 6.59 -20.13
N PRO A 7 -17.01 6.11 -20.24
CA PRO A 7 -16.62 5.23 -21.34
C PRO A 7 -17.55 4.01 -21.43
N SER A 8 -17.94 3.64 -22.65
CA SER A 8 -18.83 2.48 -22.86
C SER A 8 -18.17 1.16 -22.46
N ASP A 9 -16.85 1.07 -22.60
CA ASP A 9 -16.02 -0.03 -22.10
C ASP A 9 -15.03 0.51 -21.05
N LEU A 10 -15.38 0.33 -19.78
CA LEU A 10 -14.53 0.73 -18.66
C LEU A 10 -13.25 -0.09 -18.57
N THR A 11 -13.28 -1.36 -18.96
CA THR A 11 -12.10 -2.23 -18.93
C THR A 11 -11.09 -1.75 -19.95
N GLU A 12 -11.54 -1.43 -21.16
CA GLU A 12 -10.66 -0.88 -22.20
C GLU A 12 -10.03 0.45 -21.73
N PHE A 13 -10.85 1.39 -21.27
CA PHE A 13 -10.36 2.70 -20.84
C PHE A 13 -9.41 2.60 -19.64
N VAL A 14 -9.81 1.90 -18.58
CA VAL A 14 -9.04 1.87 -17.33
C VAL A 14 -7.79 1.01 -17.47
N MET A 15 -7.94 -0.21 -17.98
CA MET A 15 -6.87 -1.23 -17.98
C MET A 15 -6.06 -1.19 -19.26
N LEU A 16 -6.69 -1.41 -20.42
CA LEU A 16 -5.97 -1.61 -21.68
C LEU A 16 -5.29 -0.33 -22.18
N GLN A 17 -5.92 0.82 -21.96
CA GLN A 17 -5.35 2.12 -22.29
C GLN A 17 -4.53 2.71 -21.13
N GLY A 18 -4.50 2.05 -19.97
CA GLY A 18 -3.69 2.43 -18.81
C GLY A 18 -4.12 3.73 -18.11
N ASN A 19 -5.35 4.20 -18.33
CA ASN A 19 -5.82 5.44 -17.70
C ASN A 19 -5.98 5.30 -16.17
N GLY A 20 -6.31 4.10 -15.69
CA GLY A 20 -6.59 3.88 -14.26
C GLY A 20 -7.93 4.47 -13.83
N VAL A 21 -8.32 4.21 -12.58
CA VAL A 21 -9.39 4.99 -11.93
C VAL A 21 -9.01 6.45 -11.75
N LYS A 22 -7.72 6.79 -11.75
CA LYS A 22 -7.25 8.19 -11.79
C LYS A 22 -7.78 8.91 -13.03
N GLY A 23 -7.62 8.32 -14.21
CA GLY A 23 -8.14 8.91 -15.44
C GLY A 23 -9.65 9.04 -15.43
N LEU A 24 -10.37 8.07 -14.85
CA LEU A 24 -11.83 8.17 -14.64
C LEU A 24 -12.19 9.35 -13.74
N SER A 25 -11.49 9.53 -12.61
CA SER A 25 -11.70 10.67 -11.72
C SER A 25 -11.46 12.01 -12.43
N GLU A 26 -10.44 12.10 -13.29
CA GLU A 26 -10.09 13.31 -14.03
C GLU A 26 -11.12 13.69 -15.10
N MET A 27 -12.01 12.77 -15.49
CA MET A 27 -13.18 13.07 -16.34
C MET A 27 -14.26 13.89 -15.61
N GLY A 28 -14.15 14.08 -14.29
CA GLY A 28 -15.12 14.83 -13.50
C GLY A 28 -16.47 14.12 -13.39
N LEU A 29 -16.42 12.81 -13.17
CA LEU A 29 -17.61 11.96 -13.01
C LEU A 29 -18.57 12.53 -11.97
N LYS A 30 -19.88 12.50 -12.30
CA LYS A 30 -20.95 12.92 -11.39
C LYS A 30 -21.49 11.79 -10.52
N SER A 31 -21.29 10.56 -10.97
CA SER A 31 -21.73 9.35 -10.30
C SER A 31 -20.70 8.25 -10.47
N LEU A 32 -20.52 7.45 -9.42
CA LEU A 32 -19.68 6.26 -9.44
C LEU A 32 -20.25 5.21 -10.41
N PRO A 33 -19.43 4.58 -11.29
CA PRO A 33 -19.89 3.47 -12.11
C PRO A 33 -20.31 2.27 -11.25
N SER A 34 -21.34 1.54 -11.68
CA SER A 34 -21.94 0.46 -10.88
C SER A 34 -20.97 -0.66 -10.54
N GLN A 35 -19.92 -0.86 -11.35
CA GLN A 35 -18.87 -1.85 -11.12
C GLN A 35 -18.09 -1.62 -9.82
N TYR A 36 -18.04 -0.37 -9.33
CA TYR A 36 -17.35 0.01 -8.08
C TYR A 36 -18.31 0.11 -6.88
N VAL A 37 -19.61 -0.09 -7.09
CA VAL A 37 -20.57 -0.04 -5.98
C VAL A 37 -20.43 -1.31 -5.16
N GLN A 38 -19.94 -1.14 -3.94
CA GLN A 38 -19.63 -2.24 -3.04
C GLN A 38 -20.89 -2.89 -2.46
N PRO A 39 -20.82 -4.18 -2.06
CA PRO A 39 -21.89 -4.86 -1.33
C PRO A 39 -22.31 -4.09 -0.08
N LEU A 40 -23.55 -4.31 0.39
CA LEU A 40 -24.10 -3.59 1.54
C LEU A 40 -23.22 -3.77 2.78
N GLU A 41 -22.64 -4.95 2.95
CA GLU A 41 -21.79 -5.28 4.09
C GLU A 41 -20.50 -4.45 4.10
N GLU A 42 -19.94 -4.08 2.94
CA GLU A 42 -18.74 -3.22 2.84
C GLU A 42 -19.10 -1.74 2.97
N ARG A 43 -20.33 -1.35 2.62
CA ARG A 43 -20.82 0.05 2.74
C ARG A 43 -21.25 0.42 4.16
N VAL A 44 -21.64 -0.57 4.97
CA VAL A 44 -22.07 -0.35 6.35
C VAL A 44 -20.89 -0.60 7.29
N ILE A 45 -20.20 0.48 7.66
CA ILE A 45 -19.11 0.45 8.64
C ILE A 45 -19.58 1.18 9.90
N ASN A 46 -19.66 0.45 11.01
CA ASN A 46 -19.87 1.07 12.33
C ASN A 46 -18.52 1.56 12.84
N VAL A 47 -18.24 2.86 12.68
CA VAL A 47 -17.05 3.48 13.26
C VAL A 47 -17.29 3.66 14.76
N VAL A 48 -16.55 2.92 15.59
CA VAL A 48 -16.58 3.06 17.05
C VAL A 48 -15.52 4.08 17.46
N PRO A 49 -15.90 5.26 18.02
CA PRO A 49 -14.94 6.34 18.27
C PRO A 49 -13.99 6.13 19.46
N GLN A 50 -14.09 5.01 20.18
CA GLN A 50 -13.57 4.89 21.55
C GLN A 50 -12.19 4.26 21.70
N GLU A 51 -11.61 3.64 20.66
CA GLU A 51 -10.29 3.02 20.75
C GLU A 51 -9.35 3.55 19.65
N SER A 52 -8.13 3.95 20.04
CA SER A 52 -7.11 4.44 19.12
C SER A 52 -5.96 3.44 18.98
N ILE A 53 -5.44 3.29 17.77
CA ILE A 53 -4.25 2.48 17.48
C ILE A 53 -3.07 2.99 18.33
N PRO A 54 -2.32 2.11 19.04
CA PRO A 54 -1.16 2.52 19.84
C PRO A 54 -0.12 3.28 19.02
N ILE A 55 0.46 4.33 19.60
CA ILE A 55 1.58 5.08 19.02
C ILE A 55 2.82 4.84 19.89
N ILE A 56 3.91 4.41 19.28
CA ILE A 56 5.14 4.02 19.97
C ILE A 56 6.29 4.92 19.51
N ASP A 57 6.95 5.55 20.48
CA ASP A 57 8.15 6.34 20.24
C ASP A 57 9.39 5.44 20.20
N MET A 58 10.05 5.40 19.03
CA MET A 58 11.22 4.57 18.76
C MET A 58 12.55 5.29 18.99
N SER A 59 12.55 6.47 19.63
CA SER A 59 13.79 7.22 19.89
C SER A 59 14.80 6.46 20.75
N ASN A 60 14.35 5.50 21.56
CA ASN A 60 15.20 4.68 22.42
C ASN A 60 14.84 3.18 22.34
N TRP A 61 15.38 2.50 21.33
CA TRP A 61 15.15 1.07 21.08
C TRP A 61 15.61 0.14 22.22
N ASP A 62 16.57 0.59 23.03
CA ASP A 62 17.13 -0.20 24.13
C ASP A 62 16.28 -0.11 25.41
N ASP A 63 15.28 0.78 25.47
CA ASP A 63 14.34 0.85 26.60
C ASP A 63 13.42 -0.39 26.58
N PRO A 64 13.44 -1.24 27.63
CA PRO A 64 12.55 -2.38 27.73
C PRO A 64 11.08 -2.01 27.60
N LYS A 65 10.67 -0.80 28.02
CA LYS A 65 9.29 -0.33 27.88
C LYS A 65 8.86 -0.12 26.43
N VAL A 66 9.78 0.34 25.57
CA VAL A 66 9.52 0.49 24.13
C VAL A 66 9.38 -0.89 23.50
N GLN A 67 10.25 -1.82 23.86
CA GLN A 67 10.18 -3.22 23.39
C GLN A 67 8.89 -3.93 23.84
N ASP A 68 8.51 -3.77 25.11
CA ASP A 68 7.26 -4.30 25.64
C ASP A 68 6.04 -3.67 24.94
N ALA A 69 6.06 -2.35 24.67
CA ALA A 69 4.98 -1.68 23.96
C ALA A 69 4.79 -2.21 22.53
N ILE A 70 5.88 -2.50 21.81
CA ILE A 70 5.83 -3.12 20.48
C ILE A 70 5.13 -4.49 20.56
N CYS A 71 5.56 -5.31 21.51
CA CYS A 71 5.03 -6.66 21.69
C CYS A 71 3.56 -6.65 22.12
N ASP A 72 3.21 -5.80 23.08
CA ASP A 72 1.85 -5.64 23.57
C ASP A 72 0.90 -5.14 22.48
N ALA A 73 1.35 -4.20 21.65
CA ALA A 73 0.54 -3.73 20.53
C ALA A 73 0.40 -4.79 19.44
N ALA A 74 1.47 -5.53 19.12
CA ALA A 74 1.39 -6.66 18.18
C ALA A 74 0.44 -7.76 18.68
N GLU A 75 0.48 -8.10 19.97
CA GLU A 75 -0.35 -9.15 20.57
C GLU A 75 -1.82 -8.74 20.71
N LYS A 76 -2.08 -7.54 21.21
CA LYS A 76 -3.44 -7.08 21.52
C LYS A 76 -4.15 -6.49 20.32
N TRP A 77 -3.43 -5.75 19.47
CA TRP A 77 -3.99 -5.04 18.32
C TRP A 77 -3.67 -5.69 16.98
N GLY A 78 -2.47 -6.27 16.84
CA GLY A 78 -1.92 -6.61 15.52
C GLY A 78 -1.62 -5.37 14.66
N PHE A 79 -1.65 -4.16 15.26
CA PHE A 79 -1.44 -2.89 14.58
C PHE A 79 -0.89 -1.84 15.55
N PHE A 80 0.05 -1.02 15.09
CA PHE A 80 0.57 0.12 15.84
C PHE A 80 1.20 1.15 14.89
N GLN A 81 1.28 2.39 15.36
CA GLN A 81 2.01 3.46 14.71
C GLN A 81 3.36 3.66 15.40
N ILE A 82 4.35 4.12 14.64
CA ILE A 82 5.69 4.38 15.15
C ILE A 82 6.11 5.81 14.81
N ILE A 83 6.79 6.47 15.74
CA ILE A 83 7.41 7.79 15.55
C ILE A 83 8.88 7.72 15.93
N ASN A 84 9.69 8.69 15.48
CA ASN A 84 11.13 8.72 15.71
C ASN A 84 11.84 7.41 15.31
N HIS A 85 11.34 6.75 14.26
CA HIS A 85 11.76 5.43 13.78
C HIS A 85 13.09 5.43 13.01
N GLY A 86 13.78 6.57 12.90
CA GLY A 86 15.13 6.67 12.33
C GLY A 86 15.21 6.68 10.79
N VAL A 87 14.09 6.55 10.08
CA VAL A 87 14.05 6.77 8.62
C VAL A 87 13.99 8.28 8.36
N PRO A 88 14.91 8.88 7.59
CA PRO A 88 14.91 10.32 7.35
C PRO A 88 13.61 10.78 6.68
N LEU A 89 13.08 11.93 7.12
CA LEU A 89 11.82 12.48 6.59
C LEU A 89 11.92 12.76 5.09
N GLU A 90 13.09 13.19 4.61
CA GLU A 90 13.34 13.45 3.20
C GLU A 90 13.18 12.20 2.34
N VAL A 91 13.47 11.01 2.88
CA VAL A 91 13.27 9.73 2.19
C VAL A 91 11.77 9.41 2.09
N LEU A 92 11.00 9.68 3.15
CA LEU A 92 9.55 9.48 3.17
C LEU A 92 8.86 10.42 2.17
N ASP A 93 9.24 11.70 2.16
CA ASP A 93 8.65 12.67 1.23
C ASP A 93 9.06 12.39 -0.22
N SER A 94 10.32 12.02 -0.45
CA SER A 94 10.81 11.69 -1.80
C SER A 94 10.07 10.50 -2.43
N VAL A 95 9.71 9.47 -1.64
CA VAL A 95 8.95 8.33 -2.18
C VAL A 95 7.47 8.66 -2.40
N LYS A 96 6.87 9.56 -1.59
CA LYS A 96 5.54 10.12 -1.87
C LYS A 96 5.56 10.92 -3.18
N ASP A 97 6.53 11.80 -3.37
CA ASP A 97 6.68 12.59 -4.59
C ASP A 97 6.96 11.73 -5.83
N ALA A 98 7.81 10.71 -5.69
CA ALA A 98 8.04 9.70 -6.72
C ALA A 98 6.76 8.96 -7.12
N THR A 99 5.91 8.64 -6.14
CA THR A 99 4.59 8.05 -6.39
C THR A 99 3.74 8.98 -7.24
N TYR A 100 3.58 10.25 -6.85
CA TYR A 100 2.85 11.24 -7.63
C TYR A 100 3.44 11.44 -9.03
N ARG A 101 4.77 11.48 -9.17
CA ARG A 101 5.45 11.57 -10.48
C ARG A 101 5.09 10.40 -11.39
N PHE A 102 5.09 9.16 -10.89
CA PHE A 102 4.68 8.00 -11.69
C PHE A 102 3.22 8.12 -12.15
N TYR A 103 2.29 8.48 -11.26
CA TYR A 103 0.88 8.62 -11.61
C TYR A 103 0.56 9.86 -12.46
N GLY A 104 1.45 10.84 -12.48
CA GLY A 104 1.44 11.99 -13.39
C GLY A 104 1.94 11.69 -14.81
N LEU A 105 2.53 10.51 -15.04
CA LEU A 105 2.96 10.11 -16.39
C LEU A 105 1.75 9.92 -17.33
N PRO A 106 1.93 10.16 -18.64
CA PRO A 106 0.92 9.83 -19.64
C PRO A 106 0.50 8.34 -19.58
N PRO A 107 -0.77 7.99 -19.83
CA PRO A 107 -1.24 6.60 -19.80
C PRO A 107 -0.38 5.63 -20.61
N LYS A 108 0.08 6.04 -21.80
CA LYS A 108 1.00 5.27 -22.67
C LYS A 108 2.34 4.89 -22.03
N GLU A 109 2.79 5.64 -21.03
CA GLU A 109 4.02 5.35 -20.29
C GLU A 109 3.73 4.37 -19.15
N LYS A 110 2.60 4.53 -18.47
CA LYS A 110 2.16 3.62 -17.40
C LYS A 110 1.77 2.24 -17.93
N VAL A 111 1.17 2.17 -19.12
CA VAL A 111 0.70 0.92 -19.73
C VAL A 111 1.84 -0.08 -19.98
N LYS A 112 3.08 0.40 -20.11
CA LYS A 112 4.29 -0.42 -20.26
C LYS A 112 4.53 -1.35 -19.06
N TYR A 113 3.92 -1.03 -17.91
CA TYR A 113 4.10 -1.78 -16.68
C TYR A 113 2.87 -2.65 -16.36
N THR A 114 1.85 -2.74 -17.21
CA THR A 114 0.72 -3.66 -16.97
C THR A 114 1.17 -5.11 -17.04
N LYS A 115 0.33 -6.03 -16.54
CA LYS A 115 0.62 -7.48 -16.55
C LYS A 115 0.98 -8.00 -17.95
N GLU A 116 0.38 -7.44 -18.99
CA GLU A 116 0.52 -7.86 -20.38
C GLU A 116 1.76 -7.27 -21.07
N ASN A 117 2.19 -6.08 -20.65
CA ASN A 117 3.25 -5.32 -21.33
C ASN A 117 4.57 -5.24 -20.56
N SER A 118 4.56 -5.50 -19.26
CA SER A 118 5.75 -5.44 -18.41
C SER A 118 6.78 -6.47 -18.88
N SER A 119 8.05 -6.07 -18.94
CA SER A 119 9.17 -6.94 -19.32
C SER A 119 9.50 -8.01 -18.27
N THR A 120 8.92 -7.91 -17.07
CA THR A 120 9.10 -8.82 -15.94
C THR A 120 7.78 -9.05 -15.21
N LYS A 121 7.64 -10.21 -14.55
CA LYS A 121 6.49 -10.50 -13.67
C LYS A 121 6.59 -9.78 -12.32
N HIS A 122 7.75 -9.19 -12.00
CA HIS A 122 8.04 -8.54 -10.72
C HIS A 122 7.57 -7.08 -10.67
N VAL A 123 7.21 -6.49 -11.81
CA VAL A 123 6.69 -5.11 -11.91
C VAL A 123 5.30 -5.16 -12.52
N ARG A 124 4.31 -4.60 -11.81
CA ARG A 124 2.92 -4.58 -12.27
C ARG A 124 2.21 -3.29 -11.87
N TYR A 125 1.88 -2.48 -12.86
CA TYR A 125 0.85 -1.46 -12.80
C TYR A 125 -0.53 -2.09 -13.05
N GLY A 126 -1.54 -1.65 -12.32
CA GLY A 126 -2.91 -2.06 -12.55
C GLY A 126 -3.92 -1.20 -11.78
N SER A 127 -5.18 -1.43 -12.09
CA SER A 127 -6.33 -0.99 -11.31
C SER A 127 -7.07 -2.25 -10.85
N SER A 128 -7.94 -2.12 -9.84
CA SER A 128 -8.83 -3.22 -9.43
C SER A 128 -9.80 -3.56 -10.56
N PHE A 129 -9.49 -4.67 -11.25
CA PHE A 129 -10.22 -5.31 -12.34
C PHE A 129 -9.89 -6.80 -12.29
N SER A 130 -10.24 -7.47 -11.19
CA SER A 130 -10.23 -8.93 -11.10
C SER A 130 -11.66 -9.43 -10.88
N PRO A 131 -12.47 -9.56 -11.95
CA PRO A 131 -13.89 -9.91 -11.85
C PRO A 131 -14.16 -11.27 -11.17
N GLU A 132 -13.17 -12.16 -11.20
CA GLU A 132 -13.25 -13.51 -10.61
C GLU A 132 -12.94 -13.51 -9.11
N ALA A 133 -12.18 -12.53 -8.62
CA ALA A 133 -11.78 -12.40 -7.22
C ALA A 133 -12.62 -11.33 -6.47
N GLU A 134 -13.14 -10.34 -7.19
CA GLU A 134 -13.79 -9.16 -6.65
C GLU A 134 -15.30 -9.20 -6.94
N LYS A 135 -16.14 -9.10 -5.90
CA LYS A 135 -17.60 -8.94 -6.07
C LYS A 135 -17.97 -7.55 -6.63
N ALA A 136 -17.13 -6.57 -6.34
CA ALA A 136 -17.18 -5.20 -6.85
C ALA A 136 -15.74 -4.66 -6.90
N LEU A 137 -15.44 -3.82 -7.89
CA LEU A 137 -14.10 -3.26 -8.09
C LEU A 137 -13.76 -2.24 -7.00
N GLU A 138 -12.49 -2.17 -6.62
CA GLU A 138 -11.95 -1.19 -5.69
C GLU A 138 -11.57 0.11 -6.41
N TRP A 139 -11.76 1.25 -5.75
CA TRP A 139 -11.41 2.56 -6.29
C TRP A 139 -9.94 2.89 -6.06
N LYS A 140 -9.04 2.12 -6.69
CA LYS A 140 -7.59 2.21 -6.52
C LYS A 140 -6.82 1.85 -7.78
N ASP A 141 -5.79 2.65 -8.06
CA ASP A 141 -4.68 2.26 -8.93
C ASP A 141 -3.46 1.85 -8.08
N TYR A 142 -2.67 0.89 -8.56
CA TYR A 142 -1.44 0.45 -7.89
C TYR A 142 -0.30 0.20 -8.87
N LEU A 143 0.93 0.44 -8.41
CA LEU A 143 2.15 -0.07 -8.99
C LEU A 143 2.82 -0.97 -7.95
N SER A 144 2.82 -2.26 -8.21
CA SER A 144 3.48 -3.28 -7.39
C SER A 144 4.89 -3.54 -7.91
N LEU A 145 5.88 -3.42 -7.03
CA LEU A 145 7.29 -3.65 -7.32
C LEU A 145 7.82 -4.73 -6.37
N PHE A 146 8.10 -5.91 -6.90
CA PHE A 146 8.76 -6.99 -6.19
C PHE A 146 10.27 -6.86 -6.37
N TYR A 147 11.00 -6.82 -5.26
CA TYR A 147 12.44 -6.64 -5.27
C TYR A 147 13.15 -7.99 -5.37
N VAL A 148 14.03 -8.12 -6.36
CA VAL A 148 14.88 -9.30 -6.58
C VAL A 148 16.35 -8.92 -6.44
N SER A 149 16.79 -7.90 -7.18
CA SER A 149 18.14 -7.33 -7.12
C SER A 149 18.14 -5.88 -7.59
N GLU A 150 19.21 -5.14 -7.27
CA GLU A 150 19.41 -3.79 -7.81
C GLU A 150 19.51 -3.79 -9.34
N ASP A 151 20.13 -4.81 -9.94
CA ASP A 151 20.26 -4.93 -11.40
C ASP A 151 18.91 -5.11 -12.09
N GLU A 152 18.03 -5.97 -11.56
CA GLU A 152 16.68 -6.11 -12.11
C GLU A 152 15.88 -4.82 -11.92
N ALA A 153 15.97 -4.19 -10.75
CA ALA A 153 15.29 -2.92 -10.50
C ALA A 153 15.79 -1.83 -11.47
N ALA A 154 17.10 -1.73 -11.70
CA ALA A 154 17.70 -0.83 -12.67
C ALA A 154 17.21 -1.08 -14.10
N ALA A 155 17.02 -2.35 -14.48
CA ALA A 155 16.55 -2.71 -15.81
C ALA A 155 15.04 -2.55 -16.01
N THR A 156 14.22 -2.75 -14.98
CA THR A 156 12.77 -2.98 -15.14
C THR A 156 11.86 -2.01 -14.40
N TRP A 157 12.30 -1.40 -13.29
CA TRP A 157 11.43 -0.50 -12.53
C TRP A 157 11.27 0.85 -13.23
N PRO A 158 10.12 1.54 -13.07
CA PRO A 158 9.90 2.82 -13.71
C PRO A 158 10.94 3.86 -13.28
N PRO A 159 11.69 4.48 -14.22
CA PRO A 159 12.70 5.47 -13.88
C PRO A 159 12.15 6.67 -13.09
N ALA A 160 10.86 6.96 -13.23
CA ALA A 160 10.17 8.05 -12.54
C ALA A 160 10.11 7.88 -11.00
N CYS A 161 10.24 6.66 -10.49
CA CYS A 161 10.12 6.38 -9.06
C CYS A 161 11.13 5.38 -8.49
N ARG A 162 12.00 4.80 -9.34
CA ARG A 162 12.87 3.70 -8.97
C ARG A 162 13.81 4.03 -7.82
N ASN A 163 14.54 5.14 -7.90
CA ASN A 163 15.62 5.42 -6.96
C ASN A 163 15.08 5.71 -5.56
N GLU A 164 13.99 6.46 -5.48
CA GLU A 164 13.32 6.83 -4.23
C GLU A 164 12.64 5.61 -3.59
N ALA A 165 12.04 4.73 -4.40
CA ALA A 165 11.50 3.46 -3.90
C ALA A 165 12.61 2.55 -3.34
N LEU A 166 13.75 2.43 -4.04
CA LEU A 166 14.90 1.63 -3.57
C LEU A 166 15.49 2.19 -2.28
N GLU A 167 15.70 3.51 -2.18
CA GLU A 167 16.22 4.12 -0.95
C GLU A 167 15.24 3.97 0.21
N TYR A 168 13.93 4.17 -0.02
CA TYR A 168 12.91 3.93 0.99
C TYR A 168 12.92 2.47 1.48
N MET A 169 12.99 1.50 0.58
CA MET A 169 13.05 0.08 0.94
C MET A 169 14.31 -0.24 1.74
N LYS A 170 15.47 0.29 1.34
CA LYS A 170 16.75 0.10 2.05
C LYS A 170 16.70 0.64 3.48
N ARG A 171 16.14 1.83 3.69
CA ARG A 171 16.01 2.42 5.03
C ARG A 171 14.97 1.69 5.88
N SER A 172 13.84 1.34 5.28
CA SER A 172 12.76 0.60 5.94
C SER A 172 13.20 -0.81 6.34
N GLU A 173 14.09 -1.45 5.58
CA GLU A 173 14.63 -2.77 5.91
C GLU A 173 15.34 -2.78 7.26
N ILE A 174 16.12 -1.73 7.57
CA ILE A 174 16.82 -1.61 8.85
C ILE A 174 15.81 -1.55 10.01
N LEU A 175 14.78 -0.73 9.85
CA LEU A 175 13.66 -0.61 10.80
C LEU A 175 12.93 -1.94 10.98
N ILE A 176 12.61 -2.64 9.89
CA ILE A 176 11.91 -3.93 9.93
C ILE A 176 12.77 -4.98 10.66
N LYS A 177 14.09 -5.01 10.43
CA LYS A 177 15.01 -5.89 11.18
C LYS A 177 14.98 -5.59 12.68
N GLN A 178 14.95 -4.32 13.08
CA GLN A 178 14.85 -3.93 14.48
C GLN A 178 13.53 -4.37 15.11
N LEU A 179 12.40 -4.15 14.42
CA LEU A 179 11.08 -4.60 14.88
C LEU A 179 11.02 -6.13 15.02
N LEU A 180 11.51 -6.86 14.03
CA LEU A 180 11.56 -8.33 14.08
C LEU A 180 12.44 -8.81 15.24
N ASN A 181 13.60 -8.21 15.48
CA ASN A 181 14.45 -8.58 16.61
C ASN A 181 13.72 -8.44 17.95
N VAL A 182 12.91 -7.38 18.14
CA VAL A 182 12.11 -7.19 19.36
C VAL A 182 11.02 -8.26 19.47
N LEU A 183 10.24 -8.47 18.40
CA LEU A 183 9.15 -9.45 18.37
C LEU A 183 9.66 -10.88 18.57
N MET A 184 10.78 -11.25 17.96
CA MET A 184 11.38 -12.57 18.06
C MET A 184 11.94 -12.84 19.46
N LYS A 185 12.55 -11.84 20.11
CA LYS A 185 12.99 -11.95 21.51
C LYS A 185 11.82 -12.28 22.44
N ARG A 186 10.66 -11.67 22.23
CA ARG A 186 9.43 -11.97 22.98
C ARG A 186 8.95 -13.41 22.79
N LEU A 187 9.24 -14.01 21.64
CA LEU A 187 8.98 -15.41 21.32
C LEU A 187 10.09 -16.36 21.80
N ASN A 188 11.02 -15.89 22.64
CA ASN A 188 12.19 -16.64 23.14
C ASN A 188 13.17 -17.07 22.04
N VAL A 189 13.23 -16.33 20.92
CA VAL A 189 14.25 -16.49 19.90
C VAL A 189 15.30 -15.39 20.08
N SER A 190 16.49 -15.78 20.54
CA SER A 190 17.52 -14.85 20.98
C SER A 190 18.23 -14.11 19.85
N GLU A 191 18.36 -14.73 18.67
CA GLU A 191 19.01 -14.15 17.50
C GLU A 191 18.27 -14.55 16.21
N ILE A 192 18.17 -13.59 15.27
CA ILE A 192 17.75 -13.87 13.90
C ILE A 192 18.98 -14.40 13.16
N ASP A 193 19.04 -15.71 12.93
CA ASP A 193 20.01 -16.32 12.05
C ASP A 193 19.60 -16.17 10.57
N GLU A 194 20.46 -16.63 9.65
CA GLU A 194 20.19 -16.56 8.21
C GLU A 194 18.90 -17.30 7.80
N THR A 195 18.51 -18.34 8.54
CA THR A 195 17.29 -19.12 8.26
C THR A 195 16.06 -18.30 8.61
N ASN A 196 16.03 -17.69 9.80
CA ASN A 196 14.96 -16.83 10.25
C ASN A 196 14.88 -15.55 9.41
N GLU A 197 16.02 -14.96 9.05
CA GLU A 197 16.04 -13.77 8.17
C GLU A 197 15.42 -14.09 6.80
N SER A 198 15.78 -15.22 6.19
CA SER A 198 15.17 -15.68 4.95
C SER A 198 13.66 -15.95 5.09
N LEU A 199 13.24 -16.57 6.20
CA LEU A 199 11.84 -16.86 6.47
C LEU A 199 10.98 -15.58 6.59
N PHE A 200 11.47 -14.58 7.33
CA PHE A 200 10.70 -13.38 7.65
C PHE A 200 10.87 -12.25 6.63
N MET A 201 12.02 -12.18 5.97
CA MET A 201 12.44 -11.07 5.11
C MET A 201 12.93 -11.49 3.72
N GLY A 202 12.84 -12.79 3.38
CA GLY A 202 13.35 -13.32 2.11
C GLY A 202 12.61 -12.84 0.87
N SER A 203 11.44 -12.19 1.03
CA SER A 203 10.74 -11.54 -0.07
C SER A 203 10.31 -10.14 0.31
N LYS A 204 10.54 -9.17 -0.58
CA LYS A 204 10.27 -7.76 -0.35
C LYS A 204 9.45 -7.20 -1.49
N ARG A 205 8.36 -6.51 -1.16
CA ARG A 205 7.47 -5.87 -2.13
C ARG A 205 7.09 -4.49 -1.63
N ILE A 206 7.07 -3.52 -2.52
CA ILE A 206 6.49 -2.20 -2.28
C ILE A 206 5.35 -1.96 -3.26
N ASN A 207 4.24 -1.43 -2.75
CA ASN A 207 3.11 -0.99 -3.56
C ASN A 207 3.00 0.53 -3.48
N LEU A 208 3.11 1.20 -4.62
CA LEU A 208 2.83 2.62 -4.76
C LEU A 208 1.34 2.74 -5.12
N ASN A 209 0.49 2.89 -4.11
CA ASN A 209 -0.96 2.99 -4.28
C ASN A 209 -1.38 4.43 -4.58
N TYR A 210 -2.41 4.60 -5.41
CA TYR A 210 -3.03 5.90 -5.68
C TYR A 210 -4.55 5.81 -5.58
N TYR A 211 -5.12 6.70 -4.77
CA TYR A 211 -6.53 6.75 -4.45
C TYR A 211 -7.11 8.07 -4.97
N PRO A 212 -7.68 8.10 -6.20
CA PRO A 212 -8.22 9.33 -6.75
C PRO A 212 -9.52 9.75 -6.05
N VAL A 213 -9.88 11.02 -6.20
CA VAL A 213 -11.17 11.55 -5.69
C VAL A 213 -12.33 10.72 -6.21
N CYS A 214 -13.22 10.30 -5.30
CA CYS A 214 -14.39 9.50 -5.62
C CYS A 214 -15.67 10.36 -5.57
N PRO A 215 -16.54 10.34 -6.60
CA PRO A 215 -17.78 11.14 -6.60
C PRO A 215 -18.83 10.67 -5.58
N ASN A 216 -18.80 9.39 -5.18
CA ASN A 216 -19.70 8.80 -4.19
C ASN A 216 -18.90 7.91 -3.24
N HIS A 217 -18.10 8.52 -2.36
CA HIS A 217 -17.18 7.77 -1.47
C HIS A 217 -17.89 6.74 -0.58
N ASP A 218 -19.14 6.99 -0.16
CA ASP A 218 -19.92 6.05 0.67
C ASP A 218 -20.37 4.76 -0.05
N LEU A 219 -20.19 4.70 -1.38
CA LEU A 219 -20.61 3.55 -2.19
C LEU A 219 -19.46 2.62 -2.56
N THR A 220 -18.20 3.02 -2.35
CA THR A 220 -17.03 2.23 -2.74
C THR A 220 -16.03 2.16 -1.61
N VAL A 221 -15.06 1.26 -1.76
CA VAL A 221 -13.85 1.25 -0.94
C VAL A 221 -12.63 1.32 -1.86
N ALA A 222 -11.54 1.83 -1.31
CA ALA A 222 -10.24 1.81 -1.96
C ALA A 222 -9.56 0.44 -1.84
N ILE A 223 -9.76 -0.23 -0.70
CA ILE A 223 -9.37 -1.61 -0.44
C ILE A 223 -10.44 -2.22 0.48
N GLY A 224 -10.95 -3.40 0.15
CA GLY A 224 -11.95 -4.11 0.97
C GLY A 224 -11.37 -4.70 2.25
N ARG A 225 -12.24 -5.29 3.09
CA ARG A 225 -11.80 -6.01 4.30
C ARG A 225 -10.85 -7.16 3.95
N HIS A 226 -9.68 -7.16 4.57
CA HIS A 226 -8.69 -8.22 4.43
C HIS A 226 -7.77 -8.28 5.65
N SER A 227 -7.01 -9.37 5.75
CA SER A 227 -5.82 -9.47 6.58
C SER A 227 -4.63 -9.64 5.64
N ASP A 228 -3.53 -8.96 5.93
CA ASP A 228 -2.30 -9.13 5.18
C ASP A 228 -1.75 -10.55 5.36
N VAL A 229 -1.16 -11.08 4.29
CA VAL A 229 -0.49 -12.39 4.28
C VAL A 229 1.03 -12.27 4.45
N SER A 230 1.54 -11.06 4.64
CA SER A 230 2.95 -10.77 4.89
C SER A 230 3.35 -11.04 6.34
N THR A 231 4.64 -11.22 6.59
CA THR A 231 5.20 -11.22 7.96
C THR A 231 4.91 -9.90 8.68
N LEU A 232 5.24 -8.77 8.03
CA LEU A 232 4.99 -7.41 8.52
C LEU A 232 4.71 -6.49 7.32
N THR A 233 3.76 -5.56 7.51
CA THR A 233 3.49 -4.47 6.58
C THR A 233 3.90 -3.15 7.21
N VAL A 234 4.73 -2.37 6.52
CA VAL A 234 5.05 -0.98 6.89
C VAL A 234 4.30 -0.06 5.95
N LEU A 235 3.34 0.69 6.49
CA LEU A 235 2.50 1.61 5.74
C LEU A 235 2.98 3.06 5.94
N LEU A 236 3.28 3.73 4.82
CA LEU A 236 3.49 5.19 4.78
C LEU A 236 2.27 5.82 4.12
N GLN A 237 1.59 6.71 4.84
CA GLN A 237 0.39 7.42 4.36
C GLN A 237 0.74 8.86 3.94
N ASP A 238 -0.13 9.44 3.12
CA ASP A 238 -0.18 10.88 2.93
C ASP A 238 -0.88 11.56 4.12
N GLU A 239 -1.05 12.88 4.03
CA GLU A 239 -1.66 13.69 5.08
C GLU A 239 -3.18 13.46 5.19
N THR A 240 -3.81 12.86 4.17
CA THR A 240 -5.25 12.54 4.15
C THR A 240 -5.54 11.25 4.92
N GLY A 241 -4.72 10.22 4.73
CA GLY A 241 -4.92 8.92 5.35
C GLY A 241 -6.09 8.12 4.76
N GLY A 242 -6.95 7.57 5.61
CA GLY A 242 -8.10 6.75 5.18
C GLY A 242 -8.00 5.26 5.52
N LEU A 243 -7.01 4.87 6.34
CA LEU A 243 -6.93 3.51 6.89
C LEU A 243 -8.02 3.31 7.96
N TYR A 244 -8.71 2.18 7.88
CA TYR A 244 -9.60 1.69 8.93
C TYR A 244 -9.13 0.31 9.39
N VAL A 245 -8.93 0.16 10.70
CA VAL A 245 -8.55 -1.10 11.33
C VAL A 245 -9.72 -1.57 12.21
N ARG A 246 -10.06 -2.86 12.12
CA ARG A 246 -11.04 -3.48 13.02
C ARG A 246 -10.41 -3.62 14.41
N ALA A 247 -11.01 -2.99 15.40
CA ALA A 247 -10.53 -3.07 16.78
C ALA A 247 -10.61 -4.51 17.33
N PRO A 248 -9.75 -4.90 18.29
CA PRO A 248 -9.67 -6.29 18.78
C PRO A 248 -10.96 -6.83 19.41
N ASN A 249 -11.79 -5.94 19.95
CA ASN A 249 -12.98 -6.29 20.73
C ASN A 249 -14.30 -6.26 19.93
N HIS A 250 -14.24 -6.13 18.59
CA HIS A 250 -15.41 -6.00 17.73
C HIS A 250 -15.35 -6.90 16.52
#